data_AF-A0AAW5J4E7-F1
#
_entry.id   AF-A0AAW5J4E7-F1
#
_cell.length_a   1.000
_cell.length_b   1.000
_cell.length_c   1.000
_cell.angle_alpha   90.00
_cell.angle_beta   90.00
_cell.angle_gamma   90.00
#
_symmetry.space_group_name_H-M   'P 1'
#
loop_
_entity.id
_entity.type
_entity.pdbx_description
1 polymer ?
#
loop_
_entity_poly.entity_id
_entity_poly.type
_entity_poly.pdbx_seq_one_letter_code
_entity_poly.pdbx_strand_id
1 'polypeptide(L)' 'MPGAAAKGIDTCPMEGFSGAKVAKLLQLPRGAVIPLVIALGYRADDARIEERWRNPISDIVVTH' A
#
# COMPACT_ATOMS: atom_id res chain seq x y z
N MET A 1 -1.22 1.40 6.55
CA MET A 1 -1.10 2.84 6.85
C MET A 1 -1.87 3.19 8.12
N PRO A 2 -1.22 3.42 9.27
CA PRO A 2 -1.91 3.71 10.53
C PRO A 2 -2.74 5.01 10.51
N GLY A 3 -2.24 6.07 9.87
CA GLY A 3 -2.95 7.36 9.81
C GLY A 3 -4.27 7.29 9.04
N ALA A 4 -4.26 6.66 7.86
CA ALA A 4 -5.48 6.42 7.08
C ALA A 4 -6.46 5.50 7.82
N ALA A 5 -5.96 4.40 8.40
CA ALA A 5 -6.78 3.47 9.17
C ALA A 5 -7.44 4.15 10.39
N ALA A 6 -6.72 5.02 11.10
CA ALA A 6 -7.27 5.80 12.22
C ALA A 6 -8.37 6.79 11.79
N LYS A 7 -8.44 7.12 10.50
CA LYS A 7 -9.49 7.96 9.90
C LYS A 7 -10.57 7.13 9.19
N GLY A 8 -10.53 5.80 9.27
CA GLY A 8 -11.47 4.92 8.57
C GLY A 8 -11.31 4.91 7.06
N ILE A 9 -10.13 5.26 6.55
CA ILE A 9 -9.83 5.28 5.11
C ILE A 9 -9.10 3.99 4.76
N ASP A 10 -9.61 3.29 3.74
CA ASP A 10 -8.97 2.11 3.18
C ASP A 10 -7.75 2.49 2.34
N THR A 11 -6.72 1.65 2.40
CA THR A 11 -5.50 1.85 1.62
C THR A 11 -5.02 0.56 0.99
N CYS A 12 -4.58 0.64 -0.28
CA CYS A 12 -3.94 -0.48 -0.96
C CYS A 12 -2.55 -0.04 -1.49
N PRO A 13 -1.44 -0.54 -0.92
CA PRO A 13 -0.11 -0.35 -1.48
C PRO A 13 0.07 -1.21 -2.74
N MET A 14 0.61 -0.63 -3.80
CA MET A 14 0.77 -1.28 -5.11
C MET A 14 2.18 -1.03 -5.67
N GLU A 15 2.89 -2.12 -5.95
CA GLU A 15 4.24 -2.11 -6.54
C GLU A 15 4.21 -2.45 -8.04
N GLY A 16 3.15 -3.11 -8.51
CA GLY A 16 2.97 -3.55 -9.90
C GLY A 16 2.58 -2.44 -10.87
N PHE A 17 3.39 -1.38 -10.99
CA PHE A 17 3.14 -0.25 -11.89
C PHE A 17 4.35 0.11 -12.76
N SER A 18 4.11 0.85 -13.84
CA SER A 18 5.19 1.37 -14.69
C SER A 18 5.71 2.70 -14.14
N GLY A 19 6.81 2.65 -13.38
CA GLY A 19 7.42 3.85 -12.78
C GLY A 19 7.73 4.95 -13.79
N ALA A 20 8.30 4.61 -14.96
CA ALA A 20 8.61 5.59 -16.01
C ALA A 20 7.36 6.30 -16.57
N LYS A 21 6.27 5.56 -16.79
CA LYS A 21 5.01 6.15 -17.30
C LYS A 21 4.37 7.07 -16.25
N VAL A 22 4.33 6.64 -14.98
CA VAL A 22 3.78 7.45 -13.89
C VAL A 22 4.63 8.69 -13.63
N ALA A 23 5.96 8.56 -13.61
CA ALA A 23 6.87 9.69 -13.46
C ALA A 23 6.71 10.72 -14.59
N LYS A 24 6.53 10.26 -15.84
CA LYS A 24 6.23 11.14 -16.98
C LYS A 24 4.87 11.84 -16.83
N LEU A 25 3.83 11.10 -16.43
CA LEU A 25 2.48 11.64 -16.24
C LEU A 25 2.46 12.73 -15.16
N LEU A 26 3.16 12.51 -14.06
CA LEU A 26 3.27 13.44 -12.93
C LEU A 26 4.37 14.50 -13.11
N GLN A 27 5.09 14.47 -14.25
CA GLN A 27 6.16 15.42 -14.56
C GLN A 27 7.26 15.48 -13.49
N LEU A 28 7.61 14.32 -12.92
CA LEU A 28 8.62 14.24 -11.88
C LEU A 28 10.02 14.61 -12.42
N PRO A 29 10.88 15.22 -11.58
CA PRO A 29 12.22 15.57 -11.99
C PRO A 29 13.05 14.33 -12.34
N ARG A 30 14.03 14.51 -13.23
CA ARG A 30 14.95 13.44 -13.62
C ARG A 30 15.67 12.89 -12.39
N GLY A 31 15.67 11.57 -12.23
CA GLY A 31 16.27 10.87 -11.08
C GLY A 31 15.29 10.62 -9.92
N ALA A 32 14.05 11.13 -9.98
CA ALA A 32 13.03 10.74 -9.02
C ALA A 32 12.66 9.26 -9.17
N VAL A 33 12.50 8.58 -8.04
CA VAL A 33 12.08 7.19 -7.95
C VAL A 33 10.75 7.12 -7.21
N ILE A 34 9.78 6.43 -7.78
CA ILE A 34 8.51 6.13 -7.12
C ILE A 34 8.65 4.71 -6.55
N PRO A 35 8.78 4.53 -5.22
CA PRO A 35 8.93 3.21 -4.62
C PRO A 35 7.60 2.47 -4.49
N LEU A 36 6.50 3.22 -4.38
CA LEU A 36 5.18 2.67 -4.10
C LEU A 36 4.09 3.62 -4.59
N VAL A 37 3.00 3.07 -5.12
CA VAL A 37 1.74 3.79 -5.34
C VAL A 37 0.74 3.32 -4.30
N ILE A 38 -0.03 4.25 -3.72
CA ILE A 38 -0.96 3.93 -2.63
C ILE A 38 -2.32 4.49 -3.01
N ALA A 39 -3.29 3.61 -3.22
CA ALA A 39 -4.68 4.01 -3.36
C ALA A 39 -5.24 4.34 -1.97
N LEU A 40 -5.97 5.45 -1.86
CA LEU A 40 -6.74 5.83 -0.67
C LEU A 40 -8.21 6.01 -1.08
N GLY A 41 -9.13 5.52 -0.26
CA GLY A 41 -10.56 5.69 -0.52
C GLY A 41 -11.43 4.98 0.51
N TYR A 42 -12.72 4.89 0.20
CA TYR A 42 -13.68 4.09 0.94
C TYR A 42 -14.02 2.85 0.13
N ARG A 43 -14.05 1.71 0.81
CA ARG A 43 -14.41 0.43 0.20
C ARG A 43 -15.81 0.46 -0.40
N ALA A 44 -15.96 -0.10 -1.59
CA ALA A 44 -17.25 -0.32 -2.22
C ALA A 44 -18.06 -1.38 -1.45
N ASP A 45 -19.39 -1.28 -1.50
CA ASP A 45 -20.30 -2.18 -0.76
C ASP A 45 -20.13 -3.65 -1.17
N ASP A 46 -19.69 -3.91 -2.39
CA ASP A 46 -19.48 -5.24 -2.99
C ASP A 46 -18.02 -5.71 -2.92
N ALA A 47 -17.15 -4.99 -2.22
CA ALA A 47 -15.74 -5.31 -2.18
C ALA A 47 -15.48 -6.67 -1.50
N ARG A 48 -14.70 -7.52 -2.15
CA ARG A 48 -14.26 -8.79 -1.59
C ARG A 48 -13.22 -8.58 -0.49
N ILE A 49 -13.51 -9.11 0.69
CA ILE A 49 -12.61 -9.09 1.85
C ILE A 49 -12.19 -10.52 2.13
N GLU A 50 -10.95 -10.83 1.81
CA GLU A 50 -10.35 -12.11 2.13
C GLU A 50 -9.86 -12.12 3.59
N GLU A 51 -9.77 -13.32 4.17
CA GLU A 51 -9.26 -13.49 5.53
C GLU A 51 -7.78 -13.06 5.63
N ARG A 52 -7.42 -12.41 6.73
CA ARG A 52 -6.05 -11.91 6.94
C ARG A 52 -5.19 -12.99 7.58
N TRP A 53 -4.33 -13.59 6.78
CA TRP A 53 -3.32 -14.53 7.25
C TRP A 53 -2.11 -13.79 7.81
N ARG A 54 -1.73 -14.11 9.05
CA ARG A 54 -0.53 -13.57 9.69
C ARG A 54 0.22 -14.73 10.35
N ASN A 55 1.55 -14.71 10.23
CA ASN A 55 2.39 -15.69 10.91
C ASN A 55 2.22 -15.57 12.44
N PRO A 56 2.31 -16.69 13.18
CA PRO A 56 2.37 -16.69 14.64
C PRO A 56 3.49 -15.78 15.16
N ILE A 57 3.28 -15.16 16.32
CA ILE A 57 4.29 -14.29 16.96
C ILE A 57 5.59 -15.06 17.24
N SER A 58 5.49 -16.33 17.62
CA SER A 58 6.63 -17.22 17.87
C SER A 58 7.59 -17.33 16.70
N ASP A 59 7.09 -17.15 15.47
CA ASP A 59 7.85 -17.39 14.24
C ASP A 59 8.51 -16.10 13.73
N ILE A 60 8.14 -14.94 14.30
CA ILE A 60 8.59 -13.63 13.81
C ILE A 60 9.29 -12.78 14.89
N VAL A 61 9.20 -13.13 16.18
CA VAL A 61 9.84 -12.40 17.28
C VAL A 61 10.94 -13.26 17.90
N VAL A 62 12.17 -12.73 17.92
CA VAL A 62 13.31 -13.32 18.63
C VAL A 62 13.69 -12.40 19.79
N THR A 63 13.74 -12.94 21.01
CA THR A 63 14.18 -12.24 22.22
C THR A 63 15.62 -12.63 22.57
N HIS A 64 16.49 -11.65 22.74
CA HIS A 64 17.87 -11.81 23.22
C HIS A 64 18.01 -11.35 24.66
#